data_AF-A0A6G9QQ81-F1
#
_entry.id   AF-A0A6G9QQ81-F1
#
_cell.length_a   1.000
_cell.length_b   1.000
_cell.length_c   1.000
_cell.angle_alpha   90.00
_cell.angle_beta   90.00
_cell.angle_gamma   90.00
#
_symmetry.space_group_name_H-M   'P 1'
#
loop_
_entity.id
_entity.type
_entity.pdbx_description
1 polymer ?
#
loop_
_entity_poly.entity_id
_entity_poly.type
_entity_poly.pdbx_seq_one_letter_code
_entity_poly.pdbx_strand_id
1 'polypeptide(L)' 'MIIDSEYINPAVAAIEYALTAEEGMTFLRLWNEGEFDIIREEWHDVPDEVFIGADPLFTHQKLALMGESNGAGHDY' A
#
# COMPACT_ATOMS: atom_id res chain seq x y z
N MET A 1 -18.55 -8.98 22.24
CA MET A 1 -18.60 -8.44 20.87
C MET A 1 -17.15 -8.23 20.48
N ILE A 2 -16.59 -9.19 19.74
CA ILE A 2 -15.23 -9.06 19.22
C ILE A 2 -15.33 -7.96 18.17
N ILE A 3 -14.62 -6.86 18.39
CA ILE A 3 -14.34 -5.92 17.30
C ILE A 3 -13.44 -6.74 16.39
N ASP A 4 -13.97 -7.18 15.24
CA ASP A 4 -13.18 -7.95 14.29
C ASP A 4 -11.89 -7.20 14.00
N SER A 5 -10.78 -7.85 14.32
CA SER A 5 -9.43 -7.33 14.20
C SER A 5 -9.12 -6.92 12.76
N GLU A 6 -8.53 -5.72 12.62
CA GLU A 6 -7.49 -5.42 11.61
C GLU A 6 -7.87 -5.54 10.12
N TYR A 7 -9.09 -5.21 9.71
CA TYR A 7 -9.30 -4.91 8.30
C TYR A 7 -8.78 -3.49 8.00
N ILE A 8 -7.53 -3.43 7.51
CA ILE A 8 -6.96 -2.19 6.98
C ILE A 8 -7.84 -1.75 5.81
N ASN A 9 -8.58 -0.66 6.00
CA ASN A 9 -9.34 -0.05 4.93
C ASN A 9 -8.44 1.02 4.28
N PRO A 10 -7.96 0.80 3.05
CA PRO A 10 -7.00 1.70 2.43
C PRO A 10 -7.57 3.10 2.20
N ALA A 11 -8.90 3.23 2.04
CA ALA A 11 -9.55 4.54 1.97
C ALA A 11 -9.50 5.29 3.31
N VAL A 12 -9.66 4.58 4.43
CA VAL A 12 -9.53 5.19 5.77
C VAL A 12 -8.09 5.63 6.01
N ALA A 13 -7.11 4.78 5.68
CA ALA A 13 -5.69 5.12 5.78
C ALA A 13 -5.33 6.34 4.90
N ALA A 14 -5.86 6.41 3.68
CA ALA A 14 -5.64 7.55 2.79
C ALA A 14 -6.22 8.86 3.35
N ILE A 15 -7.42 8.81 3.94
CA ILE A 15 -8.05 9.96 4.60
C ILE A 15 -7.22 10.39 5.82
N GLU A 16 -6.80 9.46 6.67
CA GLU A 16 -6.01 9.76 7.86
C GLU A 16 -4.66 10.40 7.51
N TYR A 17 -3.97 9.87 6.50
CA TYR A 17 -2.73 10.45 6.00
C TYR A 17 -2.95 11.89 5.49
N ALA A 18 -3.98 12.08 4.65
CA ALA A 18 -4.29 13.37 4.06
C ALA A 18 -4.64 14.46 5.07
N LEU A 19 -5.20 14.11 6.24
CA LEU A 19 -5.46 15.08 7.30
C LEU A 19 -4.17 15.69 7.90
N THR A 20 -3.05 15.01 7.76
CA THR A 20 -1.75 15.42 8.32
C THR A 20 -0.74 15.90 7.25
N ALA A 21 -0.98 15.57 5.98
CA ALA A 21 -0.12 15.96 4.87
C ALA A 21 -0.34 17.43 4.46
N GLU A 22 0.73 18.14 4.12
CA GLU A 22 0.69 19.53 3.65
C GLU A 22 -0.17 19.69 2.39
N GLU A 23 -0.15 18.67 1.51
CA GLU A 23 -0.93 18.63 0.27
C GLU A 23 -2.03 17.54 0.30
N GLY A 24 -2.65 17.33 1.45
CA GLY A 24 -3.61 16.24 1.68
C GLY A 24 -4.76 16.14 0.67
N MET A 25 -5.30 17.26 0.20
CA MET A 25 -6.38 17.24 -0.81
C MET A 25 -5.88 16.84 -2.20
N THR A 26 -4.66 17.22 -2.56
CA THR A 26 -4.01 16.78 -3.82
C THR A 26 -3.75 15.28 -3.74
N PHE A 27 -3.19 14.81 -2.62
CA PHE A 27 -2.99 13.39 -2.34
C PHE A 27 -4.29 12.59 -2.48
N LEU A 28 -5.39 13.01 -1.84
CA LEU A 28 -6.67 12.29 -1.91
C LEU A 28 -7.25 12.24 -3.32
N ARG A 29 -7.07 13.30 -4.12
CA ARG A 29 -7.52 13.29 -5.51
C ARG A 29 -6.76 12.23 -6.31
N LEU A 30 -5.43 12.25 -6.24
CA LEU A 30 -4.58 11.28 -6.92
C LEU A 30 -4.91 9.84 -6.47
N TRP A 31 -5.12 9.65 -5.17
CA TRP A 31 -5.44 8.35 -4.59
C TRP A 31 -6.81 7.85 -5.08
N ASN A 32 -7.82 8.71 -5.12
CA ASN A 32 -9.15 8.38 -5.60
C ASN A 32 -9.21 8.13 -7.13
N GLU A 33 -8.31 8.77 -7.89
CA GLU A 33 -8.17 8.56 -9.34
C GLU A 33 -7.33 7.30 -9.69
N GLY A 34 -6.67 6.69 -8.70
CA GLY A 34 -5.81 5.52 -8.90
C GLY A 34 -4.42 5.86 -9.44
N GLU A 35 -4.00 7.12 -9.34
CA GLU A 35 -2.69 7.63 -9.79
C GLU A 35 -1.59 7.27 -8.77
N PHE A 36 -1.49 5.97 -8.41
CA PHE A 36 -0.61 5.49 -7.35
C PHE A 36 0.88 5.62 -7.67
N ASP A 37 1.24 5.61 -8.95
CA ASP A 37 2.63 5.77 -9.40
C ASP A 37 3.14 7.19 -9.06
N ILE A 38 2.32 8.22 -9.33
CA ILE A 38 2.61 9.61 -8.96
C ILE A 38 2.74 9.73 -7.44
N ILE A 39 1.88 9.06 -6.68
CA ILE A 39 1.93 9.08 -5.22
C ILE A 39 3.25 8.50 -4.70
N ARG A 40 3.74 7.38 -5.26
CA ARG A 40 5.02 6.77 -4.87
C ARG A 40 6.24 7.61 -5.22
N GLU A 41 6.15 8.35 -6.32
CA GLU A 41 7.22 9.24 -6.79
C GLU A 41 7.32 10.51 -5.93
N GLU A 42 6.19 11.11 -5.57
CA GLU A 42 6.16 12.43 -4.90
C GLU A 42 6.01 12.34 -3.37
N TRP A 43 5.35 11.29 -2.84
CA TRP A 43 5.14 11.08 -1.41
C TRP A 43 5.87 9.82 -0.92
N HIS A 44 7.19 9.92 -0.73
CA HIS A 44 8.04 8.80 -0.30
C HIS A 44 7.76 8.26 1.11
N ASP A 45 7.16 9.06 2.00
CA ASP A 45 6.86 8.68 3.39
C ASP A 45 5.40 8.21 3.59
N VAL A 46 4.67 7.93 2.50
CA VAL A 46 3.28 7.48 2.58
C VAL A 46 3.21 6.03 3.13
N PRO A 47 2.30 5.74 4.08
CA PRO A 47 2.16 4.39 4.63
C PRO A 47 1.63 3.40 3.59
N ASP A 48 2.15 2.18 3.59
CA ASP A 48 1.75 1.08 2.68
C ASP A 48 0.24 0.75 2.79
N GLU A 49 -0.34 0.99 3.97
CA GLU A 49 -1.75 0.78 4.28
C GLU A 49 -2.70 1.55 3.38
N VAL A 50 -2.26 2.66 2.77
CA VAL A 50 -3.09 3.40 1.79
C VAL A 50 -3.22 2.63 0.47
N PHE A 51 -2.33 1.68 0.18
CA PHE A 51 -2.34 0.92 -1.08
C PHE A 51 -2.90 -0.49 -0.92
N ILE A 52 -2.81 -1.09 0.28
CA ILE A 52 -3.24 -2.47 0.54
C ILE A 52 -4.74 -2.63 0.22
N GLY A 53 -5.04 -3.35 -0.86
CA GLY A 53 -6.42 -3.60 -1.30
C GLY A 53 -7.05 -2.51 -2.16
N ALA A 54 -6.39 -1.34 -2.32
CA ALA A 54 -6.78 -0.30 -3.28
C ALA A 54 -6.00 -0.41 -4.58
N ASP A 55 -4.71 -0.78 -4.51
CA ASP A 55 -3.88 -1.05 -5.68
C ASP A 55 -3.80 -2.58 -5.93
N PRO A 56 -4.34 -3.08 -7.05
CA PRO A 56 -4.21 -4.49 -7.45
C PRO A 56 -2.74 -4.95 -7.59
N LEU A 57 -1.82 -4.05 -7.89
CA LEU A 57 -0.38 -4.34 -8.06
C LEU A 57 0.34 -4.52 -6.73
N PHE A 58 -0.18 -3.97 -5.63
CA PHE A 58 0.43 -4.09 -4.30
C PHE A 58 0.52 -5.54 -3.81
N THR A 59 -0.37 -6.42 -4.31
CA THR A 59 -0.36 -7.85 -3.98
C THR A 59 0.80 -8.60 -4.66
N HIS A 60 1.32 -8.11 -5.79
CA HIS A 60 2.30 -8.84 -6.59
C HIS A 60 3.76 -8.57 -6.17
N GLN A 61 4.07 -7.37 -5.69
CA GLN A 61 5.44 -7.00 -5.35
C GLN A 61 5.98 -7.76 -4.13
N LYS A 62 5.11 -8.10 -3.15
CA LYS A 62 5.47 -8.88 -1.96
C LYS A 62 5.69 -10.37 -2.25
N LEU A 63 5.01 -10.93 -3.26
CA LEU A 63 5.19 -12.34 -3.66
C LEU A 63 6.45 -12.56 -4.50
N ALA A 64 6.81 -11.59 -5.36
CA ALA A 64 8.03 -11.66 -6.15
C ALA A 64 9.30 -11.69 -5.27
N LEU A 65 9.35 -10.90 -4.19
CA LEU A 65 10.49 -10.86 -3.26
C LEU A 65 10.58 -12.10 -2.35
N MET A 66 9.48 -12.82 -2.11
CA MET A 66 9.48 -14.06 -1.31
C MET A 66 9.83 -15.30 -2.15
N GLY A 67 9.59 -15.27 -3.46
CA GLY A 67 9.84 -16.39 -4.38
C GLY A 67 11.31 -16.63 -4.76
N GLU A 68 12.19 -15.63 -4.58
CA GLU A 68 13.61 -15.73 -4.97
C GLU A 68 14.51 -16.36 -3.89
N SER A 69 13.97 -16.69 -2.71
CA SER A 69 14.75 -17.26 -1.60
C SER A 69 14.81 -18.79 -1.57
N ASN A 70 14.04 -19.50 -2.41
CA ASN A 70 13.92 -20.97 -2.36
C ASN A 70 14.63 -21.70 -3.50
N GLY A 71 15.84 -21.26 -3.85
CA GLY A 71 16.68 -21.90 -4.87
C GLY A 71 18.11 -22.14 -4.39
N ALA A 72 18.33 -23.00 -3.41
CA ALA A 72 19.65 -23.62 -3.21
C ALA A 72 19.57 -24.94 -2.42
N GLY A 73 19.51 -26.05 -3.15
CA GLY A 73 20.26 -27.27 -2.84
C GLY A 73 19.71 -28.19 -1.75
N HIS A 74 19.17 -29.32 -2.18
CA HIS A 74 19.69 -30.60 -1.68
C HIS A 74 19.44 -31.70 -2.71
N ASP A 75 20.34 -31.76 -3.70
CA ASP A 75 20.63 -33.04 -4.36
C ASP A 75 21.33 -33.90 -3.30
N TYR A 76 20.73 -35.02 -2.90
CA TYR A 76 21.34 -36.31 -2.53
C TYR A 76 20.25 -37.30 -2.14
#